data_AF-A0A4R7CZR1-F1
#
_entry.id   AF-A0A4R7CZR1-F1
#
_cell.length_a   1.000
_cell.length_b   1.000
_cell.length_c   1.000
_cell.angle_alpha   90.00
_cell.angle_beta   90.00
_cell.angle_gamma   90.00
#
_symmetry.space_group_name_H-M   'P 1'
#
loop_
_entity.id
_entity.type
_entity.pdbx_description
1 polymer ?
#
loop_
_entity_poly.entity_id
_entity_poly.type
_entity_poly.pdbx_seq_one_letter_code
_entity_poly.pdbx_strand_id
1 'polypeptide(L)'
;MEKLISPNDIIGSGLCIGCGSCAAQYSANGVTMQFDKYGELKPQGQSEWFDTPSQALSATCPFSPLAINEDQIALQNFPNAAEVSTTIGRYEQAYVGFSKKDSFRKNGSSGGMVSWVASALLERGLIDGLVHVVAAPTTDSQSPLFSYRISSSLDEIAQGAKSRYYPTEMADVLKLIADSPGRYAVVGIPCFIKAVHLLRATYPVFKERIPYTLGLFCGHMKSSKMVESFAMQAQLDFKSVSSIDFRSKKEGRPANLYFAKFFRSAEKPIEKNWELMADGDWGAGFFMNQACNFCDDVVSETADISFGDAWIEPYSSDYRGTNVVIVRNRKLQDLIEAGLAADELSLTVVDAAFIEKTQAAGIRHRREGLSFRLAKRSPKTALKKRVAPRYRDIPLSRRIGYGLRYSISFWSHKMYLASTNMKQPRFYLVWAKVIGAVYQKIIYHRVMLATVLMGLKGLFLALMTNVAISLFLVSPVISSMEYHSDVGYHAVGYPIMLSLFLIPAFIATTKKRLKSVYFDLFGISLTSAMILLAIYKSASPYAGLYSIFVVTNVILISRFLKQPVS
;
A
#
# COMPACT_ATOMS: atom_id res chain seq x y z
N MET A 1 -32.20 17.16 6.07
CA MET A 1 -32.05 16.10 5.04
C MET A 1 -30.57 15.94 4.73
N GLU A 2 -30.07 14.72 4.70
CA GLU A 2 -28.69 14.47 4.27
C GLU A 2 -28.53 14.85 2.78
N LYS A 3 -27.41 15.50 2.43
CA LYS A 3 -27.16 15.99 1.07
C LYS A 3 -26.87 14.81 0.14
N LEU A 4 -27.72 14.61 -0.87
CA LEU A 4 -27.50 13.63 -1.94
C LEU A 4 -26.22 13.98 -2.73
N ILE A 5 -25.58 12.95 -3.30
CA ILE A 5 -24.37 13.09 -4.12
C ILE A 5 -24.66 12.98 -5.61
N SER A 6 -23.92 13.74 -6.43
CA SER A 6 -23.84 13.56 -7.88
C SER A 6 -22.61 12.75 -8.30
N PRO A 7 -22.53 12.24 -9.54
CA PRO A 7 -21.31 11.64 -10.06
C PRO A 7 -20.09 12.57 -9.99
N ASN A 8 -20.25 13.86 -10.26
CA ASN A 8 -19.16 14.84 -10.17
C ASN A 8 -18.66 15.05 -8.74
N ASP A 9 -19.51 14.95 -7.72
CA ASP A 9 -19.07 15.00 -6.32
C ASP A 9 -18.07 13.87 -6.00
N ILE A 10 -18.33 12.67 -6.51
CA ILE A 10 -17.48 11.48 -6.27
C ILE A 10 -16.21 11.53 -7.13
N ILE A 11 -16.33 11.85 -8.42
CA ILE A 11 -15.20 11.92 -9.35
C ILE A 11 -14.26 13.08 -8.97
N GLY A 12 -14.80 14.28 -8.77
CA GLY A 12 -14.05 15.47 -8.41
C GLY A 12 -13.36 15.38 -7.04
N SER A 13 -13.86 14.51 -6.16
CA SER A 13 -13.23 14.18 -4.87
C SER A 13 -12.18 13.07 -4.96
N GLY A 14 -11.97 12.46 -6.13
CA GLY A 14 -11.07 11.32 -6.30
C GLY A 14 -11.55 10.05 -5.61
N LEU A 15 -12.88 9.90 -5.42
CA LEU A 15 -13.50 8.78 -4.71
C LEU A 15 -14.11 7.73 -5.65
N CYS A 16 -14.15 8.00 -6.96
CA CYS A 16 -14.62 7.02 -7.93
C CYS A 16 -13.59 5.90 -8.15
N ILE A 17 -13.86 4.73 -7.57
CA ILE A 17 -13.02 3.52 -7.73
C ILE A 17 -13.22 2.81 -9.08
N GLY A 18 -14.25 3.18 -9.85
CA GLY A 18 -14.54 2.58 -11.15
C GLY A 18 -15.32 1.26 -11.10
N CYS A 19 -16.13 1.01 -10.07
CA CYS A 19 -16.83 -0.28 -9.91
C CYS A 19 -17.94 -0.58 -10.94
N GLY A 20 -18.39 0.41 -11.72
CA GLY A 20 -19.44 0.24 -12.73
C GLY A 20 -20.89 0.18 -12.20
N SER A 21 -21.11 0.16 -10.87
CA SER A 21 -22.47 0.07 -10.28
C SER A 21 -23.43 1.18 -10.76
N CYS A 22 -22.95 2.42 -10.89
CA CYS A 22 -23.77 3.52 -11.41
C CYS A 22 -24.04 3.37 -12.91
N ALA A 23 -23.07 2.92 -13.70
CA ALA A 23 -23.26 2.69 -15.13
C ALA A 23 -24.28 1.56 -15.39
N ALA A 24 -24.29 0.50 -14.58
CA ALA A 24 -25.33 -0.53 -14.64
C ALA A 24 -26.75 0.04 -14.42
N GLN A 25 -26.90 0.93 -13.43
CA GLN A 25 -28.21 1.53 -13.10
C GLN A 25 -28.71 2.49 -14.19
N TYR A 26 -27.80 3.22 -14.83
CA TYR A 26 -28.12 4.24 -15.84
C TYR A 26 -27.78 3.80 -17.26
N SER A 27 -27.66 2.48 -17.52
CA SER A 27 -27.28 1.98 -18.84
C SER A 27 -28.31 2.33 -19.92
N ALA A 28 -29.60 2.38 -19.54
CA ALA A 28 -30.67 2.82 -20.44
C ALA A 28 -30.56 4.30 -20.83
N ASN A 29 -29.86 5.11 -20.02
CA ASN A 29 -29.54 6.51 -20.31
C ASN A 29 -28.20 6.67 -21.06
N GLY A 30 -27.61 5.58 -21.55
CA GLY A 30 -26.35 5.60 -22.29
C GLY A 30 -25.10 5.75 -21.42
N VAL A 31 -25.21 5.56 -20.09
CA VAL A 31 -24.05 5.62 -19.20
C VAL A 31 -23.21 4.35 -19.35
N THR A 32 -21.92 4.51 -19.64
CA THR A 32 -20.95 3.42 -19.83
C THR A 32 -19.69 3.65 -19.01
N MET A 33 -18.82 2.64 -18.86
CA MET A 33 -17.52 2.79 -18.22
C MET A 33 -16.41 2.91 -19.27
N GLN A 34 -15.54 3.92 -19.16
CA GLN A 34 -14.44 4.14 -20.08
C GLN A 34 -13.15 4.53 -19.34
N PHE A 35 -12.00 4.27 -19.97
CA PHE A 35 -10.71 4.72 -19.42
C PHE A 35 -10.58 6.24 -19.53
N ASP A 36 -10.22 6.88 -18.42
CA ASP A 36 -9.79 8.27 -18.44
C ASP A 36 -8.32 8.41 -18.89
N LYS A 37 -7.85 9.66 -18.99
CA LYS A 37 -6.45 9.97 -19.36
C LYS A 37 -5.40 9.41 -18.38
N TYR A 38 -5.81 9.00 -17.19
CA TYR A 38 -4.95 8.37 -16.18
C TYR A 38 -5.07 6.85 -16.18
N GLY A 39 -5.79 6.26 -17.13
CA GLY A 39 -5.97 4.82 -17.23
C GLY A 39 -6.84 4.25 -16.11
N GLU A 40 -7.70 5.06 -15.50
CA GLU A 40 -8.70 4.61 -14.54
C GLU A 40 -10.06 4.48 -15.23
N LEU A 41 -10.86 3.46 -14.88
CA LEU A 41 -12.23 3.36 -15.39
C LEU A 41 -13.15 4.36 -14.67
N LYS A 42 -13.86 5.19 -15.44
CA LYS A 42 -14.81 6.20 -14.97
C LYS A 42 -16.11 6.08 -15.76
N PRO A 43 -17.27 6.45 -15.16
CA PRO A 43 -18.50 6.52 -15.93
C PRO A 43 -18.42 7.64 -16.96
N GLN A 44 -19.08 7.44 -18.09
CA GLN A 44 -19.27 8.39 -19.17
C GLN A 44 -20.75 8.41 -19.54
N GLY A 45 -21.33 9.61 -19.66
CA GLY A 45 -22.74 9.82 -19.94
C GLY A 45 -22.99 11.28 -20.34
N GLN A 46 -24.27 11.69 -20.38
CA GLN A 46 -24.67 13.07 -20.65
C GLN A 46 -24.22 14.02 -19.53
N SER A 47 -23.93 15.29 -19.87
CA SER A 47 -23.44 16.31 -18.93
C SER A 47 -24.36 16.48 -17.73
N GLU A 48 -25.66 16.50 -17.96
CA GLU A 48 -26.69 16.75 -16.95
C GLU A 48 -26.68 15.65 -15.88
N TRP A 49 -26.40 14.40 -16.27
CA TRP A 49 -26.32 13.28 -15.34
C TRP A 49 -25.19 13.45 -14.32
N PHE A 50 -24.05 14.01 -14.73
CA PHE A 50 -22.91 14.19 -13.85
C PHE A 50 -23.15 15.21 -12.74
N ASP A 51 -24.00 16.20 -12.99
CA ASP A 51 -24.29 17.28 -12.05
C ASP A 51 -25.57 17.05 -11.26
N THR A 52 -26.36 16.03 -11.59
CA THR A 52 -27.62 15.71 -10.92
C THR A 52 -27.38 14.81 -9.69
N PRO A 53 -27.64 15.27 -8.45
CA PRO A 53 -27.60 14.41 -7.28
C PRO A 53 -28.75 13.41 -7.33
N SER A 54 -28.49 12.15 -6.95
CA SER A 54 -29.54 11.12 -6.95
C SER A 54 -29.54 10.25 -5.69
N GLN A 55 -30.74 9.82 -5.29
CA GLN A 55 -30.92 8.90 -4.18
C GLN A 55 -30.29 7.53 -4.48
N ALA A 56 -30.48 7.04 -5.71
CA ALA A 56 -29.93 5.76 -6.15
C ALA A 56 -28.40 5.74 -6.05
N LEU A 57 -27.70 6.76 -6.59
CA LEU A 57 -26.23 6.85 -6.48
C LEU A 57 -25.78 6.99 -5.04
N SER A 58 -26.49 7.80 -4.24
CA SER A 58 -26.19 8.02 -2.84
C SER A 58 -26.29 6.74 -2.00
N ALA A 59 -27.22 5.86 -2.34
CA ALA A 59 -27.40 4.56 -1.67
C ALA A 59 -26.40 3.50 -2.17
N THR A 60 -26.05 3.52 -3.46
CA THR A 60 -25.33 2.42 -4.12
C THR A 60 -23.83 2.63 -4.30
N CYS A 61 -23.34 3.87 -4.25
CA CYS A 61 -21.90 4.14 -4.35
C CYS A 61 -21.15 3.69 -3.09
N PRO A 62 -20.12 2.83 -3.18
CA PRO A 62 -19.38 2.33 -2.00
C PRO A 62 -18.58 3.41 -1.25
N PHE A 63 -18.41 4.59 -1.86
CA PHE A 63 -17.75 5.76 -1.28
C PHE A 63 -18.72 6.91 -0.95
N SER A 64 -20.03 6.69 -1.09
CA SER A 64 -21.03 7.66 -0.63
C SER A 64 -20.94 7.84 0.89
N PRO A 65 -21.07 9.08 1.42
CA PRO A 65 -21.24 9.30 2.85
C PRO A 65 -22.55 8.73 3.40
N LEU A 66 -23.54 8.54 2.53
CA LEU A 66 -24.89 8.06 2.89
C LEU A 66 -25.01 6.54 2.84
N ALA A 67 -24.04 5.86 2.21
CA ALA A 67 -23.99 4.42 2.19
C ALA A 67 -23.63 3.87 3.58
N ILE A 68 -24.28 2.76 3.95
CA ILE A 68 -23.90 2.01 5.15
C ILE A 68 -22.45 1.52 5.06
N ASN A 69 -21.76 1.52 6.19
CA ASN A 69 -20.37 1.08 6.26
C ASN A 69 -20.25 -0.45 6.33
N GLU A 70 -19.01 -0.93 6.28
CA GLU A 70 -18.68 -2.35 6.23
C GLU A 70 -19.11 -3.09 7.52
N ASP A 71 -19.07 -2.43 8.70
CA ASP A 71 -19.51 -3.03 9.96
C ASP A 71 -21.03 -3.21 9.99
N GLN A 72 -21.78 -2.24 9.46
CA GLN A 72 -23.24 -2.31 9.33
C GLN A 72 -23.65 -3.43 8.36
N ILE A 73 -22.97 -3.54 7.21
CA ILE A 73 -23.20 -4.62 6.25
C ILE A 73 -22.87 -5.98 6.87
N ALA A 74 -21.72 -6.10 7.54
CA ALA A 74 -21.30 -7.35 8.18
C ALA A 74 -22.25 -7.76 9.32
N LEU A 75 -22.76 -6.81 10.11
CA LEU A 75 -23.75 -7.08 11.16
C LEU A 75 -25.08 -7.59 10.58
N GLN A 76 -25.54 -7.01 9.47
CA GLN A 76 -26.77 -7.44 8.80
C GLN A 76 -26.65 -8.83 8.19
N ASN A 77 -25.50 -9.14 7.57
CA ASN A 77 -25.30 -10.40 6.85
C ASN A 77 -24.84 -11.55 7.77
N PHE A 78 -24.09 -11.22 8.84
CA PHE A 78 -23.47 -12.20 9.74
C PHE A 78 -23.77 -11.86 11.23
N PRO A 79 -25.05 -11.74 11.62
CA PRO A 79 -25.42 -11.34 12.99
C PRO A 79 -24.95 -12.35 14.04
N ASN A 80 -24.94 -13.64 13.68
CA ASN A 80 -24.66 -14.77 14.55
C ASN A 80 -23.26 -15.38 14.33
N ALA A 81 -22.34 -14.61 13.74
CA ALA A 81 -20.97 -15.08 13.52
C ALA A 81 -20.33 -15.54 14.83
N ALA A 82 -19.65 -16.69 14.80
CA ALA A 82 -18.98 -17.27 15.96
C ALA A 82 -17.91 -16.35 16.56
N GLU A 83 -17.17 -15.63 15.69
CA GLU A 83 -16.04 -14.79 16.06
C GLU A 83 -16.20 -13.35 15.58
N VAL A 84 -15.67 -12.41 16.36
CA VAL A 84 -15.64 -10.98 16.00
C VAL A 84 -14.25 -10.42 16.27
N SER A 85 -13.60 -9.92 15.22
CA SER A 85 -12.32 -9.23 15.30
C SER A 85 -12.45 -7.79 14.83
N THR A 86 -11.72 -6.89 15.49
CA THR A 86 -11.65 -5.46 15.13
C THR A 86 -10.92 -5.22 13.79
N THR A 87 -10.18 -6.20 13.29
CA THR A 87 -9.34 -6.05 12.09
C THR A 87 -9.85 -6.83 10.89
N ILE A 88 -10.43 -8.01 11.11
CA ILE A 88 -10.90 -8.92 10.04
C ILE A 88 -12.43 -9.10 10.01
N GLY A 89 -13.14 -8.41 10.90
CA GLY A 89 -14.59 -8.37 10.98
C GLY A 89 -15.18 -9.60 11.67
N ARG A 90 -16.45 -9.87 11.37
CA ARG A 90 -17.23 -11.02 11.83
C ARG A 90 -16.91 -12.23 10.97
N TYR A 91 -16.74 -13.42 11.56
CA TYR A 91 -16.48 -14.65 10.80
C TYR A 91 -16.86 -15.91 11.59
N GLU A 92 -17.01 -17.02 10.89
CA GLU A 92 -17.24 -18.36 11.46
C GLU A 92 -15.91 -19.05 11.76
N GLN A 93 -15.02 -19.09 10.75
CA GLN A 93 -13.73 -19.77 10.85
C GLN A 93 -12.71 -19.15 9.90
N ALA A 94 -11.43 -19.16 10.29
CA ALA A 94 -10.32 -18.80 9.42
C ALA A 94 -9.34 -19.98 9.23
N TYR A 95 -8.71 -20.01 8.06
CA TYR A 95 -7.80 -21.06 7.62
C TYR A 95 -6.56 -20.53 6.91
N VAL A 96 -5.50 -21.32 6.91
CA VAL A 96 -4.36 -21.20 5.99
C VAL A 96 -4.19 -22.52 5.23
N GLY A 97 -3.96 -22.46 3.92
CA GLY A 97 -3.74 -23.67 3.13
C GLY A 97 -4.08 -23.53 1.65
N PHE A 98 -4.43 -24.65 1.01
CA PHE A 98 -4.59 -24.74 -0.44
C PHE A 98 -5.51 -25.87 -0.88
N SER A 99 -5.98 -25.80 -2.12
CA SER A 99 -6.70 -26.87 -2.81
C SER A 99 -5.72 -27.97 -3.25
N LYS A 100 -6.06 -29.23 -2.94
CA LYS A 100 -5.44 -30.43 -3.49
C LYS A 100 -6.11 -30.88 -4.78
N LYS A 101 -7.39 -30.52 -4.97
CA LYS A 101 -8.18 -30.87 -6.16
C LYS A 101 -7.65 -30.17 -7.42
N ASP A 102 -7.62 -30.95 -8.50
CA ASP A 102 -7.29 -30.54 -9.86
C ASP A 102 -5.98 -29.73 -9.96
N SER A 103 -5.92 -28.85 -10.94
CA SER A 103 -4.81 -27.93 -11.17
C SER A 103 -5.02 -26.58 -10.49
N PHE A 104 -6.00 -26.43 -9.58
CA PHE A 104 -6.37 -25.13 -8.99
C PHE A 104 -5.22 -24.44 -8.27
N ARG A 105 -4.44 -25.18 -7.47
CA ARG A 105 -3.25 -24.60 -6.84
C ARG A 105 -2.18 -24.24 -7.86
N LYS A 106 -1.92 -25.10 -8.83
CA LYS A 106 -0.90 -24.87 -9.87
C LYS A 106 -1.23 -23.64 -10.73
N ASN A 107 -2.49 -23.50 -11.13
CA ASN A 107 -2.94 -22.47 -12.06
C ASN A 107 -3.42 -21.19 -11.37
N GLY A 108 -3.77 -21.24 -10.08
CA GLY A 108 -4.16 -20.07 -9.30
C GLY A 108 -2.98 -19.16 -8.96
N SER A 109 -3.26 -17.97 -8.42
CA SER A 109 -2.21 -17.08 -7.91
C SER A 109 -1.59 -17.55 -6.61
N SER A 110 -2.35 -18.30 -5.82
CA SER A 110 -2.02 -18.72 -4.47
C SER A 110 -2.41 -20.20 -4.28
N GLY A 111 -3.01 -20.55 -3.15
CA GLY A 111 -3.52 -21.90 -2.85
C GLY A 111 -4.65 -22.43 -3.74
N GLY A 112 -5.24 -21.63 -4.63
CA GLY A 112 -6.30 -22.09 -5.55
C GLY A 112 -7.72 -22.11 -4.96
N MET A 113 -7.91 -21.53 -3.78
CA MET A 113 -9.17 -21.64 -3.02
C MET A 113 -10.37 -20.95 -3.68
N VAL A 114 -10.18 -19.83 -4.39
CA VAL A 114 -11.28 -19.13 -5.09
C VAL A 114 -11.90 -20.05 -6.16
N SER A 115 -11.06 -20.66 -7.00
CA SER A 115 -11.50 -21.57 -8.05
C SER A 115 -12.16 -22.80 -7.45
N TRP A 116 -11.56 -23.40 -6.41
CA TRP A 116 -12.17 -24.56 -5.74
C TRP A 116 -13.56 -24.25 -5.19
N VAL A 117 -13.74 -23.15 -4.46
CA VAL A 117 -15.05 -22.77 -3.90
C VAL A 117 -16.07 -22.49 -4.99
N ALA A 118 -15.68 -21.75 -6.04
CA ALA A 118 -16.57 -21.45 -7.15
C ALA A 118 -17.00 -22.71 -7.93
N SER A 119 -16.05 -23.61 -8.19
CA SER A 119 -16.32 -24.91 -8.81
C SER A 119 -17.24 -25.76 -7.94
N ALA A 120 -16.98 -25.86 -6.64
CA ALA A 120 -17.80 -26.63 -5.72
C ALA A 120 -19.24 -26.06 -5.58
N LEU A 121 -19.41 -24.74 -5.63
CA LEU A 121 -20.73 -24.10 -5.68
C LEU A 121 -21.49 -24.47 -6.96
N LEU A 122 -20.81 -24.44 -8.12
CA LEU A 122 -21.40 -24.76 -9.42
C LEU A 122 -21.76 -26.26 -9.52
N GLU A 123 -20.84 -27.15 -9.18
CA GLU A 123 -21.03 -28.62 -9.21
C GLU A 123 -22.20 -29.06 -8.32
N ARG A 124 -22.41 -28.39 -7.18
CA ARG A 124 -23.52 -28.67 -6.27
C ARG A 124 -24.83 -27.97 -6.65
N GLY A 125 -24.86 -27.25 -7.77
CA GLY A 125 -26.03 -26.51 -8.24
C GLY A 125 -26.47 -25.41 -7.26
N LEU A 126 -25.54 -24.84 -6.47
CA LEU A 126 -25.82 -23.73 -5.55
C LEU A 126 -25.77 -22.38 -6.26
N ILE A 127 -25.09 -22.33 -7.41
CA ILE A 127 -25.08 -21.22 -8.35
C ILE A 127 -25.23 -21.75 -9.77
N ASP A 128 -25.74 -20.90 -10.65
CA ASP A 128 -25.86 -21.14 -12.08
C ASP A 128 -24.73 -20.42 -12.87
N GLY A 129 -24.05 -19.46 -12.24
CA GLY A 129 -22.89 -18.80 -12.83
C GLY A 129 -21.98 -18.08 -11.83
N LEU A 130 -20.69 -18.01 -12.15
CA LEU A 130 -19.68 -17.24 -11.44
C LEU A 130 -19.41 -15.92 -12.16
N VAL A 131 -19.58 -14.80 -11.47
CA VAL A 131 -19.23 -13.46 -11.94
C VAL A 131 -17.80 -13.16 -11.50
N HIS A 132 -16.87 -13.14 -12.43
CA HIS A 132 -15.43 -13.00 -12.14
C HIS A 132 -14.69 -12.38 -13.31
N VAL A 133 -13.45 -11.97 -13.08
CA VAL A 133 -12.63 -11.31 -14.11
C VAL A 133 -11.91 -12.34 -14.96
N VAL A 134 -11.97 -12.17 -16.28
CA VAL A 134 -11.26 -12.99 -17.27
C VAL A 134 -10.40 -12.10 -18.17
N ALA A 135 -9.55 -12.70 -19.02
CA ALA A 135 -8.92 -11.95 -20.11
C ALA A 135 -10.03 -11.48 -21.06
N ALA A 136 -10.03 -10.20 -21.41
CA ALA A 136 -10.99 -9.67 -22.38
C ALA A 136 -10.55 -10.06 -23.80
N PRO A 137 -11.49 -10.35 -24.70
CA PRO A 137 -11.18 -10.45 -26.13
C PRO A 137 -10.60 -9.10 -26.60
N THR A 138 -9.34 -9.08 -27.02
CA THR A 138 -8.73 -7.85 -27.53
C THR A 138 -9.29 -7.55 -28.91
N THR A 139 -10.25 -6.63 -29.00
CA THR A 139 -10.80 -6.18 -30.29
C THR A 139 -10.00 -5.04 -30.89
N ASP A 140 -9.33 -4.22 -30.07
CA ASP A 140 -8.41 -3.17 -30.50
C ASP A 140 -7.42 -2.75 -29.38
N SER A 141 -6.59 -1.75 -29.66
CA SER A 141 -5.59 -1.22 -28.71
C SER A 141 -6.14 -0.37 -27.56
N GLN A 142 -7.44 -0.04 -27.55
CA GLN A 142 -8.10 0.75 -26.50
C GLN A 142 -8.96 -0.12 -25.57
N SER A 143 -9.23 -1.35 -25.98
CA SER A 143 -9.99 -2.34 -25.22
C SER A 143 -9.27 -2.67 -23.90
N PRO A 144 -9.99 -2.81 -22.78
CA PRO A 144 -9.42 -3.33 -21.54
C PRO A 144 -8.77 -4.70 -21.78
N LEU A 145 -7.65 -4.99 -21.11
CA LEU A 145 -7.05 -6.34 -21.15
C LEU A 145 -7.88 -7.38 -20.38
N PHE A 146 -8.75 -6.93 -19.49
CA PHE A 146 -9.53 -7.77 -18.60
C PHE A 146 -10.92 -7.18 -18.40
N SER A 147 -11.92 -8.05 -18.32
CA SER A 147 -13.32 -7.69 -18.08
C SER A 147 -13.99 -8.71 -17.17
N TYR A 148 -15.08 -8.32 -16.51
CA TYR A 148 -15.93 -9.28 -15.82
C TYR A 148 -16.74 -10.10 -16.83
N ARG A 149 -16.95 -11.37 -16.50
CA ARG A 149 -17.78 -12.32 -17.25
C ARG A 149 -18.58 -13.17 -16.29
N ILE A 150 -19.74 -13.65 -16.73
CA ILE A 150 -20.49 -14.73 -16.08
C ILE A 150 -20.02 -16.06 -16.68
N SER A 151 -19.47 -16.95 -15.87
CA SER A 151 -19.00 -18.28 -16.29
C SER A 151 -19.86 -19.39 -15.71
N SER A 152 -20.31 -20.31 -16.54
CA SER A 152 -21.26 -21.38 -16.17
C SER A 152 -20.69 -22.79 -16.28
N SER A 153 -19.38 -22.93 -16.52
CA SER A 153 -18.67 -24.21 -16.54
C SER A 153 -17.32 -24.14 -15.82
N LEU A 154 -16.78 -25.31 -15.43
CA LEU A 154 -15.48 -25.41 -14.76
C LEU A 154 -14.33 -24.86 -15.63
N ASP A 155 -14.38 -25.12 -16.94
CA ASP A 155 -13.39 -24.61 -17.91
C ASP A 155 -13.43 -23.08 -18.00
N GLU A 156 -14.64 -22.50 -18.02
CA GLU A 156 -14.79 -21.06 -18.02
C GLU A 156 -14.36 -20.41 -16.70
N ILE A 157 -14.57 -21.07 -15.56
CA ILE A 157 -14.02 -20.66 -14.26
C ILE A 157 -12.49 -20.69 -14.29
N ALA A 158 -11.90 -21.75 -14.85
CA ALA A 158 -10.45 -21.89 -14.94
C ALA A 158 -9.78 -20.78 -15.77
N GLN A 159 -10.44 -20.27 -16.82
CA GLN A 159 -9.96 -19.12 -17.60
C GLN A 159 -9.84 -17.83 -16.77
N GLY A 160 -10.60 -17.72 -15.68
CA GLY A 160 -10.54 -16.62 -14.72
C GLY A 160 -9.49 -16.80 -13.63
N ALA A 161 -8.71 -17.87 -13.63
CA ALA A 161 -7.67 -18.07 -12.63
C ALA A 161 -6.64 -16.92 -12.64
N LYS A 162 -6.06 -16.69 -11.46
CA LYS A 162 -5.05 -15.68 -11.13
C LYS A 162 -5.54 -14.23 -10.92
N SER A 163 -4.74 -13.49 -10.15
CA SER A 163 -4.90 -12.08 -9.85
C SER A 163 -4.58 -11.22 -11.07
N ARG A 164 -5.44 -10.23 -11.34
CA ARG A 164 -5.31 -9.26 -12.42
C ARG A 164 -5.15 -7.87 -11.81
N TYR A 165 -3.92 -7.36 -11.76
CA TYR A 165 -3.62 -6.05 -11.19
C TYR A 165 -3.84 -4.93 -12.22
N TYR A 166 -5.08 -4.81 -12.67
CA TYR A 166 -5.53 -3.92 -13.74
C TYR A 166 -6.94 -3.41 -13.43
N PRO A 167 -7.36 -2.22 -13.91
CA PRO A 167 -8.72 -1.75 -13.75
C PRO A 167 -9.74 -2.70 -14.36
N THR A 168 -10.81 -2.97 -13.62
CA THR A 168 -11.98 -3.72 -14.07
C THR A 168 -13.23 -3.05 -13.53
N GLU A 169 -14.40 -3.42 -14.06
CA GLU A 169 -15.69 -2.84 -13.70
C GLU A 169 -16.80 -3.88 -13.90
N MET A 170 -17.97 -3.70 -13.27
CA MET A 170 -19.04 -4.71 -13.24
C MET A 170 -20.32 -4.28 -13.98
N ALA A 171 -20.33 -3.18 -14.73
CA ALA A 171 -21.56 -2.60 -15.28
C ALA A 171 -22.31 -3.59 -16.17
N ASP A 172 -21.62 -4.19 -17.14
CA ASP A 172 -22.23 -5.11 -18.10
C ASP A 172 -22.76 -6.38 -17.42
N VAL A 173 -21.98 -6.98 -16.52
CA VAL A 173 -22.41 -8.19 -15.80
C VAL A 173 -23.54 -7.90 -14.80
N LEU A 174 -23.57 -6.72 -14.17
CA LEU A 174 -24.68 -6.33 -13.29
C LEU A 174 -25.96 -6.11 -14.09
N LYS A 175 -25.88 -5.56 -15.30
CA LYS A 175 -27.02 -5.46 -16.21
C LYS A 175 -27.53 -6.86 -16.60
N LEU A 176 -26.63 -7.75 -17.02
CA LEU A 176 -26.98 -9.14 -17.35
C LEU A 176 -27.66 -9.86 -16.18
N ILE A 177 -27.16 -9.68 -14.95
CA ILE A 177 -27.76 -10.24 -13.74
C ILE A 177 -29.15 -9.65 -13.50
N ALA A 178 -29.41 -8.37 -13.79
CA ALA A 178 -30.72 -7.75 -13.64
C ALA A 178 -31.74 -8.25 -14.68
N ASP A 179 -31.27 -8.55 -15.90
CA ASP A 179 -32.11 -8.96 -17.03
C ASP A 179 -32.34 -10.48 -17.10
N SER A 180 -31.38 -11.29 -16.60
CA SER A 180 -31.40 -12.75 -16.72
C SER A 180 -31.61 -13.44 -15.37
N PRO A 181 -32.66 -14.28 -15.20
CA PRO A 181 -32.84 -15.09 -14.00
C PRO A 181 -31.67 -16.07 -13.80
N GLY A 182 -31.31 -16.28 -12.53
CA GLY A 182 -30.25 -17.20 -12.14
C GLY A 182 -29.67 -16.85 -10.78
N ARG A 183 -28.85 -17.76 -10.24
CA ARG A 183 -28.11 -17.61 -8.99
C ARG A 183 -26.63 -17.41 -9.32
N TYR A 184 -26.12 -16.23 -9.00
CA TYR A 184 -24.78 -15.83 -9.36
C TYR A 184 -23.90 -15.65 -8.12
N ALA A 185 -22.74 -16.29 -8.08
CA ALA A 185 -21.69 -15.91 -7.13
C ALA A 185 -20.86 -14.76 -7.69
N VAL A 186 -20.58 -13.73 -6.91
CA VAL A 186 -19.73 -12.61 -7.36
C VAL A 186 -18.37 -12.64 -6.68
N VAL A 187 -17.30 -12.74 -7.47
CA VAL A 187 -15.92 -12.54 -7.01
C VAL A 187 -15.57 -11.06 -7.10
N GLY A 188 -15.03 -10.46 -6.05
CA GLY A 188 -14.68 -9.04 -6.08
C GLY A 188 -13.70 -8.61 -5.00
N ILE A 189 -13.06 -7.46 -5.21
CA ILE A 189 -12.29 -6.76 -4.17
C ILE A 189 -13.25 -6.06 -3.17
N PRO A 190 -12.80 -5.61 -1.99
CA PRO A 190 -13.68 -5.16 -0.91
C PRO A 190 -14.70 -4.09 -1.32
N CYS A 191 -14.26 -3.07 -2.05
CA CYS A 191 -15.13 -1.99 -2.51
C CYS A 191 -16.14 -2.42 -3.58
N PHE A 192 -15.85 -3.49 -4.34
CA PHE A 192 -16.77 -4.05 -5.33
C PHE A 192 -17.82 -4.91 -4.63
N ILE A 193 -17.41 -5.74 -3.66
CA ILE A 193 -18.35 -6.49 -2.81
C ILE A 193 -19.26 -5.54 -2.04
N LYS A 194 -18.74 -4.43 -1.50
CA LYS A 194 -19.57 -3.38 -0.90
C LYS A 194 -20.60 -2.82 -1.88
N ALA A 195 -20.20 -2.50 -3.12
CA ALA A 195 -21.13 -2.01 -4.14
C ALA A 195 -22.25 -3.03 -4.43
N VAL A 196 -21.91 -4.33 -4.49
CA VAL A 196 -22.89 -5.41 -4.64
C VAL A 196 -23.86 -5.45 -3.47
N HIS A 197 -23.40 -5.36 -2.22
CA HIS A 197 -24.29 -5.34 -1.05
C HIS A 197 -25.22 -4.13 -1.03
N LEU A 198 -24.72 -2.95 -1.41
CA LEU A 198 -25.54 -1.75 -1.50
C LEU A 198 -26.60 -1.87 -2.61
N LEU A 199 -26.27 -2.52 -3.73
CA LEU A 199 -27.25 -2.87 -4.77
C LEU A 199 -28.28 -3.87 -4.25
N ARG A 200 -27.88 -4.94 -3.55
CA ARG A 200 -28.79 -5.92 -2.93
C ARG A 200 -29.75 -5.30 -1.92
N ALA A 201 -29.29 -4.30 -1.17
CA ALA A 201 -30.11 -3.55 -0.22
C ALA A 201 -31.11 -2.62 -0.91
N THR A 202 -30.78 -2.12 -2.11
CA THR A 202 -31.59 -1.13 -2.85
C THR A 202 -32.57 -1.80 -3.80
N TYR A 203 -32.16 -2.88 -4.47
CA TYR A 203 -32.92 -3.53 -5.53
C TYR A 203 -33.08 -5.04 -5.23
N PRO A 204 -34.32 -5.52 -4.97
CA PRO A 204 -34.57 -6.90 -4.60
C PRO A 204 -34.02 -7.94 -5.59
N VAL A 205 -34.02 -7.63 -6.90
CA VAL A 205 -33.51 -8.53 -7.94
C VAL A 205 -32.06 -8.96 -7.71
N PHE A 206 -31.18 -8.06 -7.24
CA PHE A 206 -29.80 -8.43 -6.95
C PHE A 206 -29.69 -9.26 -5.67
N LYS A 207 -30.56 -9.03 -4.68
CA LYS A 207 -30.57 -9.84 -3.46
C LYS A 207 -30.96 -11.28 -3.74
N GLU A 208 -31.97 -11.47 -4.60
CA GLU A 208 -32.44 -12.78 -5.05
C GLU A 208 -31.38 -13.50 -5.90
N ARG A 209 -30.82 -12.78 -6.88
CA ARG A 209 -29.94 -13.38 -7.89
C ARG A 209 -28.48 -13.50 -7.47
N ILE A 210 -28.03 -12.82 -6.40
CA ILE A 210 -26.66 -12.91 -5.89
C ILE A 210 -26.67 -13.53 -4.50
N PRO A 211 -26.76 -14.88 -4.38
CA PRO A 211 -26.76 -15.56 -3.09
C PRO A 211 -25.40 -15.59 -2.39
N TYR A 212 -24.29 -15.49 -3.14
CA TYR A 212 -22.94 -15.60 -2.59
C TYR A 212 -21.96 -14.54 -3.11
N THR A 213 -21.09 -14.08 -2.22
CA THR A 213 -20.02 -13.13 -2.50
C THR A 213 -18.65 -13.70 -2.08
N LEU A 214 -17.71 -13.74 -3.02
CA LEU A 214 -16.37 -14.28 -2.84
C LEU A 214 -15.36 -13.11 -2.84
N GLY A 215 -14.95 -12.69 -1.66
CA GLY A 215 -14.09 -11.53 -1.45
C GLY A 215 -12.61 -11.83 -1.69
N LEU A 216 -11.91 -10.94 -2.39
CA LEU A 216 -10.45 -10.98 -2.50
C LEU A 216 -9.84 -10.00 -1.51
N PHE A 217 -8.71 -10.35 -0.92
CA PHE A 217 -7.90 -9.38 -0.18
C PHE A 217 -7.33 -8.36 -1.16
N CYS A 218 -7.32 -7.08 -0.79
CA CYS A 218 -6.94 -6.01 -1.71
C CYS A 218 -6.00 -4.98 -1.06
N GLY A 219 -4.78 -4.90 -1.57
CA GLY A 219 -3.84 -3.83 -1.25
C GLY A 219 -4.25 -2.49 -1.84
N HIS A 220 -4.62 -2.47 -3.13
CA HIS A 220 -5.22 -1.35 -3.86
C HIS A 220 -5.44 -1.70 -5.34
N MET A 221 -6.37 -0.99 -5.98
CA MET A 221 -6.55 -1.00 -7.44
C MET A 221 -5.47 -0.17 -8.13
N LYS A 222 -4.90 -0.70 -9.21
CA LYS A 222 -3.94 -0.02 -10.10
C LYS A 222 -4.66 0.50 -11.33
N SER A 223 -4.17 1.58 -11.94
CA SER A 223 -4.59 2.03 -13.27
C SER A 223 -3.90 1.23 -14.39
N SER A 224 -4.38 1.36 -15.63
CA SER A 224 -3.73 0.75 -16.81
C SER A 224 -2.28 1.21 -16.98
N LYS A 225 -1.95 2.41 -16.50
CA LYS A 225 -0.64 3.06 -16.64
C LYS A 225 0.49 2.30 -15.97
N MET A 226 0.19 1.46 -14.98
CA MET A 226 1.19 0.53 -14.43
C MET A 226 1.64 -0.49 -15.46
N VAL A 227 0.69 -1.12 -16.16
CA VAL A 227 1.01 -2.13 -17.18
C VAL A 227 1.67 -1.47 -18.39
N GLU A 228 1.20 -0.29 -18.81
CA GLU A 228 1.84 0.50 -19.87
C GLU A 228 3.30 0.86 -19.50
N SER A 229 3.54 1.32 -18.26
CA SER A 229 4.89 1.62 -17.76
C SER A 229 5.79 0.39 -17.74
N PHE A 230 5.27 -0.76 -17.31
CA PHE A 230 6.05 -2.01 -17.32
C PHE A 230 6.34 -2.49 -18.75
N ALA A 231 5.40 -2.38 -19.67
CA ALA A 231 5.62 -2.69 -21.09
C ALA A 231 6.71 -1.79 -21.67
N MET A 232 6.64 -0.47 -21.40
CA MET A 232 7.67 0.49 -21.80
C MET A 232 9.06 0.13 -21.24
N GLN A 233 9.15 -0.23 -19.96
CA GLN A 233 10.41 -0.67 -19.33
C GLN A 233 10.91 -2.01 -19.87
N ALA A 234 9.99 -2.85 -20.36
CA ALA A 234 10.31 -4.08 -21.08
C ALA A 234 10.66 -3.86 -22.55
N GLN A 235 10.70 -2.60 -23.03
CA GLN A 235 10.92 -2.21 -24.43
C GLN A 235 9.84 -2.76 -25.37
N LEU A 236 8.60 -2.81 -24.89
CA LEU A 236 7.43 -3.23 -25.63
C LEU A 236 6.51 -2.04 -25.92
N ASP A 237 5.90 -2.03 -27.10
CA ASP A 237 4.71 -1.23 -27.34
C ASP A 237 3.52 -1.90 -26.64
N PHE A 238 2.86 -1.17 -25.74
CA PHE A 238 1.68 -1.66 -25.04
C PHE A 238 0.57 -2.09 -26.00
N LYS A 239 0.44 -1.46 -27.18
CA LYS A 239 -0.56 -1.84 -28.18
C LYS A 239 -0.34 -3.25 -28.74
N SER A 240 0.86 -3.80 -28.63
CA SER A 240 1.17 -5.17 -29.05
C SER A 240 0.82 -6.23 -27.99
N VAL A 241 0.55 -5.81 -26.75
CA VAL A 241 0.29 -6.71 -25.62
C VAL A 241 -1.15 -7.22 -25.69
N SER A 242 -1.32 -8.53 -25.89
CA SER A 242 -2.64 -9.17 -25.91
C SER A 242 -3.09 -9.61 -24.51
N SER A 243 -2.15 -9.97 -23.63
CA SER A 243 -2.45 -10.29 -22.23
C SER A 243 -1.20 -10.20 -21.36
N ILE A 244 -1.42 -10.21 -20.05
CA ILE A 244 -0.37 -10.19 -19.03
C ILE A 244 -0.68 -11.20 -17.91
N ASP A 245 0.32 -11.97 -17.50
CA ASP A 245 0.30 -12.77 -16.28
C ASP A 245 1.16 -12.11 -15.21
N PHE A 246 0.54 -11.84 -14.06
CA PHE A 246 1.19 -11.20 -12.92
C PHE A 246 1.69 -12.19 -11.85
N ARG A 247 1.28 -13.46 -11.94
CA ARG A 247 1.52 -14.51 -10.94
C ARG A 247 1.99 -15.78 -11.65
N SER A 248 3.11 -15.64 -12.33
CA SER A 248 3.88 -16.72 -12.94
C SER A 248 4.62 -17.50 -11.85
N LYS A 249 4.17 -18.73 -11.56
CA LYS A 249 4.78 -19.61 -10.57
C LYS A 249 5.93 -20.39 -11.20
N LYS A 250 7.08 -20.40 -10.53
CA LYS A 250 8.24 -21.18 -10.93
C LYS A 250 8.93 -21.73 -9.69
N GLU A 251 9.32 -23.00 -9.76
CA GLU A 251 10.11 -23.62 -8.71
C GLU A 251 11.36 -22.79 -8.39
N GLY A 252 11.69 -22.70 -7.10
CA GLY A 252 12.78 -21.86 -6.60
C GLY A 252 12.47 -20.35 -6.53
N ARG A 253 11.27 -19.90 -6.91
CA ARG A 253 10.83 -18.49 -6.74
C ARG A 253 9.79 -18.37 -5.63
N PRO A 254 10.06 -17.63 -4.54
CA PRO A 254 9.05 -17.36 -3.50
C PRO A 254 7.74 -16.80 -4.09
N ALA A 255 6.60 -17.15 -3.48
CA ALA A 255 5.29 -16.73 -4.00
C ALA A 255 5.02 -15.23 -3.86
N ASN A 256 5.77 -14.54 -2.99
CA ASN A 256 5.73 -13.09 -2.84
C ASN A 256 6.61 -12.34 -3.85
N LEU A 257 7.30 -13.04 -4.76
CA LEU A 257 8.08 -12.42 -5.83
C LEU A 257 7.22 -12.32 -7.12
N TYR A 258 7.00 -11.10 -7.57
CA TYR A 258 6.09 -10.82 -8.69
C TYR A 258 6.83 -10.65 -10.01
N PHE A 259 6.21 -11.12 -11.09
CA PHE A 259 6.70 -10.94 -12.45
C PHE A 259 5.58 -10.43 -13.34
N ALA A 260 5.91 -9.50 -14.23
CA ALA A 260 5.05 -9.09 -15.33
C ALA A 260 5.45 -9.91 -16.57
N LYS A 261 4.62 -10.87 -16.94
CA LYS A 261 4.82 -11.71 -18.13
C LYS A 261 3.85 -11.29 -19.23
N PHE A 262 4.39 -10.63 -20.25
CA PHE A 262 3.66 -10.09 -21.39
C PHE A 262 3.53 -11.14 -22.49
N PHE A 263 2.33 -11.27 -23.04
CA PHE A 263 2.04 -12.08 -24.22
C PHE A 263 1.68 -11.16 -25.37
N ARG A 264 2.16 -11.54 -26.57
CA ARG A 264 1.98 -10.82 -27.84
C ARG A 264 1.67 -11.84 -28.92
N SER A 265 0.92 -11.45 -29.95
CA SER A 265 0.48 -12.39 -31.00
C SER A 265 1.69 -13.04 -31.68
N ALA A 266 1.71 -14.37 -31.76
CA ALA A 266 2.75 -15.17 -32.42
C ALA A 266 4.20 -14.96 -31.93
N GLU A 267 4.42 -14.37 -30.74
CA GLU A 267 5.75 -14.11 -30.18
C GLU A 267 6.00 -14.83 -28.85
N LYS A 268 7.28 -15.05 -28.52
CA LYS A 268 7.66 -15.57 -27.19
C LYS A 268 7.26 -14.56 -26.10
N PRO A 269 6.70 -15.03 -24.97
CA PRO A 269 6.37 -14.16 -23.84
C PRO A 269 7.63 -13.50 -23.27
N ILE A 270 7.52 -12.23 -22.90
CA ILE A 270 8.59 -11.50 -22.20
C ILE A 270 8.21 -11.41 -20.72
N GLU A 271 9.08 -11.91 -19.86
CA GLU A 271 8.90 -11.86 -18.41
C GLU A 271 9.92 -10.89 -17.78
N LYS A 272 9.45 -10.00 -16.91
CA LYS A 272 10.30 -9.10 -16.14
C LYS A 272 9.96 -9.17 -14.66
N ASN A 273 10.99 -9.15 -13.81
CA ASN A 273 10.80 -9.02 -12.38
C ASN A 273 10.18 -7.66 -12.08
N TRP A 274 8.97 -7.68 -11.53
CA TRP A 274 8.20 -6.49 -11.22
C TRP A 274 8.98 -5.57 -10.27
N GLU A 275 9.60 -6.11 -9.23
CA GLU A 275 10.23 -5.33 -8.16
C GLU A 275 11.46 -4.54 -8.63
N LEU A 276 12.06 -4.95 -9.74
CA LEU A 276 13.20 -4.26 -10.36
C LEU A 276 12.77 -3.10 -11.28
N MET A 277 11.47 -2.94 -11.52
CA MET A 277 10.93 -1.79 -12.26
C MET A 277 10.99 -0.52 -11.42
N ALA A 278 11.13 0.62 -12.09
CA ALA A 278 11.24 1.94 -11.45
C ALA A 278 10.10 2.27 -10.47
N ASP A 279 8.93 1.72 -10.75
CA ASP A 279 7.65 1.88 -10.07
C ASP A 279 7.10 0.52 -9.56
N GLY A 280 8.00 -0.45 -9.41
CA GLY A 280 7.70 -1.82 -9.01
C GLY A 280 7.32 -2.01 -7.53
N ASP A 281 7.67 -1.08 -6.64
CA ASP A 281 7.29 -1.21 -5.23
C ASP A 281 5.77 -1.12 -5.04
N TRP A 282 5.14 -2.27 -4.74
CA TRP A 282 3.70 -2.35 -4.52
C TRP A 282 3.24 -1.42 -3.38
N GLY A 283 4.02 -1.36 -2.29
CA GLY A 283 3.74 -0.56 -1.09
C GLY A 283 3.81 0.95 -1.34
N ALA A 284 4.67 1.40 -2.27
CA ALA A 284 4.89 2.81 -2.59
C ALA A 284 3.67 3.52 -3.20
N GLY A 285 2.71 2.78 -3.76
CA GLY A 285 1.46 3.33 -4.25
C GLY A 285 1.51 3.93 -5.66
N PHE A 286 2.55 3.62 -6.46
CA PHE A 286 2.57 4.01 -7.88
C PHE A 286 1.32 3.53 -8.60
N PHE A 287 0.75 4.41 -9.42
CA PHE A 287 -0.45 4.16 -10.22
C PHE A 287 -1.66 3.63 -9.44
N MET A 288 -1.71 3.89 -8.15
CA MET A 288 -2.84 3.51 -7.31
C MET A 288 -4.01 4.47 -7.53
N ASN A 289 -5.20 3.93 -7.74
CA ASN A 289 -6.43 4.72 -7.82
C ASN A 289 -6.64 5.55 -6.54
N GLN A 290 -6.96 6.84 -6.68
CA GLN A 290 -7.06 7.77 -5.54
C GLN A 290 -8.10 7.33 -4.50
N ALA A 291 -9.19 6.69 -4.90
CA ALA A 291 -10.21 6.21 -3.98
C ALA A 291 -9.65 5.16 -3.01
N CYS A 292 -8.61 4.44 -3.41
CA CYS A 292 -7.91 3.49 -2.54
C CYS A 292 -7.21 4.18 -1.37
N ASN A 293 -6.91 5.48 -1.41
CA ASN A 293 -6.43 6.20 -0.22
C ASN A 293 -7.50 6.25 0.89
N PHE A 294 -8.77 6.03 0.57
CA PHE A 294 -9.90 6.19 1.47
C PHE A 294 -10.69 4.90 1.71
N CYS A 295 -10.17 3.74 1.29
CA CYS A 295 -10.68 2.44 1.71
C CYS A 295 -10.15 2.09 3.11
N ASP A 296 -10.96 1.46 3.96
CA ASP A 296 -10.55 0.93 5.27
C ASP A 296 -10.59 -0.60 5.37
N ASP A 297 -11.09 -1.28 4.34
CA ASP A 297 -11.18 -2.73 4.25
C ASP A 297 -10.00 -3.32 3.44
N VAL A 298 -9.35 -4.33 4.01
CA VAL A 298 -8.28 -5.13 3.39
C VAL A 298 -8.78 -6.50 2.98
N VAL A 299 -9.60 -7.12 3.84
CA VAL A 299 -9.87 -8.56 3.82
C VAL A 299 -11.26 -8.91 3.29
N SER A 300 -11.94 -7.95 2.67
CA SER A 300 -13.32 -8.07 2.21
C SER A 300 -14.24 -8.50 3.34
N GLU A 301 -14.28 -7.69 4.40
CA GLU A 301 -15.00 -7.96 5.66
C GLU A 301 -16.50 -8.22 5.48
N THR A 302 -17.06 -7.82 4.34
CA THR A 302 -18.47 -7.98 4.00
C THR A 302 -18.78 -9.19 3.11
N ALA A 303 -17.77 -9.90 2.59
CA ALA A 303 -18.00 -11.06 1.71
C ALA A 303 -18.32 -12.33 2.51
N ASP A 304 -19.14 -13.22 1.95
CA ASP A 304 -19.54 -14.51 2.54
C ASP A 304 -18.32 -15.41 2.83
N ILE A 305 -17.31 -15.31 1.98
CA ILE A 305 -15.99 -15.93 2.17
C ILE A 305 -14.93 -15.01 1.57
N SER A 306 -13.73 -14.97 2.14
CA SER A 306 -12.64 -14.11 1.66
C SER A 306 -11.31 -14.82 1.55
N PHE A 307 -10.52 -14.43 0.55
CA PHE A 307 -9.27 -15.09 0.19
C PHE A 307 -8.12 -14.10 0.07
N GLY A 308 -7.02 -14.41 0.74
CA GLY A 308 -5.77 -13.70 0.64
C GLY A 308 -4.60 -14.64 0.42
N ASP A 309 -3.41 -14.07 0.31
CA ASP A 309 -2.14 -14.79 0.32
C ASP A 309 -1.58 -14.84 1.76
N ALA A 310 -0.89 -15.94 2.10
CA ALA A 310 -0.12 -16.06 3.33
C ALA A 310 1.31 -15.49 3.15
N TRP A 311 1.53 -14.23 3.55
CA TRP A 311 2.76 -13.47 3.40
C TRP A 311 3.77 -13.60 4.55
N ILE A 312 3.72 -14.72 5.27
CA ILE A 312 4.64 -15.04 6.37
C ILE A 312 5.24 -16.43 6.17
N GLU A 313 6.44 -16.64 6.72
CA GLU A 313 7.11 -17.94 6.64
C GLU A 313 6.38 -19.02 7.47
N PRO A 314 6.42 -20.29 7.02
CA PRO A 314 7.10 -20.79 5.83
C PRO A 314 6.33 -20.58 4.50
N TYR A 315 5.13 -19.99 4.56
CA TYR A 315 4.19 -19.96 3.42
C TYR A 315 4.61 -19.02 2.29
N SER A 316 5.23 -17.88 2.61
CA SER A 316 5.72 -16.92 1.61
C SER A 316 6.78 -17.50 0.67
N SER A 317 7.58 -18.45 1.18
CA SER A 317 8.62 -19.13 0.40
C SER A 317 8.10 -20.28 -0.45
N ASP A 318 6.89 -20.81 -0.22
CA ASP A 318 6.31 -21.85 -1.07
C ASP A 318 5.87 -21.26 -2.41
N TYR A 319 6.65 -21.49 -3.47
CA TYR A 319 6.40 -21.01 -4.84
C TYR A 319 5.01 -21.39 -5.40
N ARG A 320 4.40 -22.46 -4.86
CA ARG A 320 3.06 -22.92 -5.28
C ARG A 320 1.96 -22.06 -4.67
N GLY A 321 2.28 -21.21 -3.69
CA GLY A 321 1.36 -20.32 -3.02
C GLY A 321 0.45 -21.01 -2.01
N THR A 322 0.04 -20.25 -1.01
CA THR A 322 -0.82 -20.68 0.09
C THR A 322 -1.81 -19.56 0.39
N ASN A 323 -3.10 -19.90 0.39
CA ASN A 323 -4.15 -18.96 0.72
C ASN A 323 -4.29 -18.80 2.24
N VAL A 324 -4.72 -17.63 2.67
CA VAL A 324 -5.52 -17.49 3.88
C VAL A 324 -6.99 -17.35 3.48
N VAL A 325 -7.88 -17.97 4.24
CA VAL A 325 -9.32 -18.02 3.96
C VAL A 325 -10.08 -17.59 5.22
N ILE A 326 -11.05 -16.69 5.07
CA ILE A 326 -11.95 -16.27 6.14
C ILE A 326 -13.37 -16.60 5.71
N VAL A 327 -14.04 -17.51 6.40
CA VAL A 327 -15.41 -17.93 6.09
C VAL A 327 -16.37 -17.23 7.03
N ARG A 328 -17.42 -16.59 6.49
CA ARG A 328 -18.44 -15.85 7.26
C ARG A 328 -19.83 -16.42 7.11
N ASN A 329 -20.07 -17.12 6.00
CA ASN A 329 -21.35 -17.75 5.70
C ASN A 329 -21.32 -19.23 6.09
N ARG A 330 -22.27 -19.65 6.94
CA ARG A 330 -22.33 -21.03 7.44
C ARG A 330 -22.42 -22.08 6.33
N LYS A 331 -23.17 -21.82 5.24
CA LYS A 331 -23.25 -22.77 4.12
C LYS A 331 -21.92 -22.96 3.40
N LEU A 332 -21.10 -21.91 3.34
CA LEU A 332 -19.75 -21.99 2.78
C LEU A 332 -18.78 -22.65 3.76
N GLN A 333 -19.03 -22.54 5.07
CA GLN A 333 -18.28 -23.29 6.08
C GLN A 333 -18.54 -24.79 5.93
N ASP A 334 -19.79 -25.21 5.81
CA ASP A 334 -20.16 -26.60 5.56
C ASP A 334 -19.57 -27.11 4.23
N LEU A 335 -19.47 -26.25 3.21
CA LEU A 335 -18.83 -26.57 1.94
C LEU A 335 -17.33 -26.87 2.13
N ILE A 336 -16.60 -26.04 2.89
CA ILE A 336 -15.18 -26.23 3.20
C ILE A 336 -14.96 -27.50 4.02
N GLU A 337 -15.80 -27.76 5.02
CA GLU A 337 -15.76 -28.97 5.85
C GLU A 337 -15.94 -30.23 4.98
N ALA A 338 -16.88 -30.21 4.04
CA ALA A 338 -17.06 -31.31 3.08
C ALA A 338 -15.85 -31.49 2.17
N GLY A 339 -15.20 -30.41 1.73
CA GLY A 339 -13.96 -30.46 0.94
C GLY A 339 -12.77 -31.04 1.71
N LEU A 340 -12.67 -30.74 3.01
CA LEU A 340 -11.67 -31.34 3.90
C LEU A 340 -11.93 -32.84 4.11
N ALA A 341 -13.18 -33.23 4.34
CA ALA A 341 -13.57 -34.63 4.50
C ALA A 341 -13.31 -35.46 3.23
N ALA A 342 -13.42 -34.85 2.05
CA ALA A 342 -13.14 -35.49 0.76
C ALA A 342 -11.65 -35.47 0.36
N ASP A 343 -10.75 -35.00 1.24
CA ASP A 343 -9.32 -34.76 0.97
C ASP A 343 -9.03 -33.85 -0.25
N GLU A 344 -9.99 -33.02 -0.65
CA GLU A 344 -9.83 -32.06 -1.74
C GLU A 344 -9.06 -30.80 -1.29
N LEU A 345 -8.94 -30.59 0.02
CA LEU A 345 -8.37 -29.40 0.64
C LEU A 345 -7.29 -29.76 1.65
N SER A 346 -6.25 -28.94 1.73
CA SER A 346 -5.23 -28.97 2.78
C SER A 346 -5.30 -27.65 3.54
N LEU A 347 -6.12 -27.57 4.59
CA LEU A 347 -6.29 -26.36 5.39
C LEU A 347 -5.96 -26.62 6.86
N THR A 348 -5.33 -25.64 7.50
CA THR A 348 -5.13 -25.59 8.95
C THR A 348 -5.91 -24.41 9.50
N VAL A 349 -6.62 -24.62 10.61
CA VAL A 349 -7.33 -23.56 11.34
C VAL A 349 -6.33 -22.53 11.87
N VAL A 350 -6.65 -21.25 11.72
CA VAL A 350 -5.87 -20.13 12.27
C VAL A 350 -6.80 -19.10 12.91
N ASP A 351 -6.25 -18.23 13.74
CA ASP A 351 -6.97 -17.15 14.41
C ASP A 351 -6.86 -15.81 13.67
N ALA A 352 -7.54 -14.78 14.18
CA ALA A 352 -7.47 -13.44 13.63
C ALA A 352 -6.06 -12.84 13.70
N ALA A 353 -5.29 -13.13 14.75
CA ALA A 353 -3.93 -12.61 14.93
C ALA A 353 -2.97 -13.11 13.83
N PHE A 354 -3.13 -14.36 13.39
CA PHE A 354 -2.40 -14.90 12.25
C PHE A 354 -2.73 -14.12 10.96
N ILE A 355 -4.01 -13.88 10.70
CA ILE A 355 -4.47 -13.12 9.51
C ILE A 355 -3.94 -11.67 9.56
N GLU A 356 -3.99 -11.03 10.73
CA GLU A 356 -3.43 -9.70 10.93
C GLU A 356 -1.94 -9.66 10.63
N LYS A 357 -1.17 -10.65 11.10
CA LYS A 357 0.27 -10.73 10.88
C LYS A 357 0.61 -10.83 9.39
N THR A 358 -0.11 -11.66 8.63
CA THR A 358 0.10 -11.79 7.17
C THR A 358 -0.29 -10.51 6.41
N GLN A 359 -1.30 -9.77 6.87
CA GLN A 359 -1.75 -8.54 6.22
C GLN A 359 -1.33 -7.23 6.93
N ALA A 360 -0.33 -7.29 7.81
CA ALA A 360 0.00 -6.19 8.73
C ALA A 360 0.29 -4.85 8.03
N ALA A 361 0.94 -4.90 6.86
CA ALA A 361 1.19 -3.69 6.07
C ALA A 361 -0.10 -3.08 5.49
N GLY A 362 -0.97 -3.92 4.92
CA GLY A 362 -2.26 -3.50 4.38
C GLY A 362 -3.15 -2.89 5.46
N ILE A 363 -3.32 -3.59 6.58
CA ILE A 363 -4.13 -3.14 7.72
C ILE A 363 -3.60 -1.81 8.27
N ARG A 364 -2.29 -1.69 8.47
CA ARG A 364 -1.69 -0.43 8.91
C ARG A 364 -1.98 0.74 7.97
N HIS A 365 -1.88 0.54 6.66
CA HIS A 365 -2.17 1.60 5.69
C HIS A 365 -3.66 1.98 5.60
N ARG A 366 -4.56 1.02 5.83
CA ARG A 366 -6.02 1.16 5.79
C ARG A 366 -6.65 1.62 7.10
N ARG A 367 -5.95 1.46 8.23
CA ARG A 367 -6.37 1.93 9.55
C ARG A 367 -5.58 3.17 9.97
N GLU A 368 -4.38 3.02 10.54
CA GLU A 368 -3.56 4.16 10.98
C GLU A 368 -3.27 5.14 9.82
N GLY A 369 -2.84 4.65 8.67
CA GLY A 369 -2.59 5.49 7.51
C GLY A 369 -3.83 6.23 7.01
N LEU A 370 -5.01 5.62 7.10
CA LEU A 370 -6.26 6.29 6.73
C LEU A 370 -6.61 7.39 7.72
N SER A 371 -6.48 7.15 9.03
CA SER A 371 -6.73 8.17 10.05
C SER A 371 -5.88 9.44 9.82
N PHE A 372 -4.62 9.27 9.41
CA PHE A 372 -3.75 10.37 8.98
C PHE A 372 -4.29 11.13 7.76
N ARG A 373 -4.72 10.40 6.72
CA ARG A 373 -5.22 11.01 5.48
C ARG A 373 -6.53 11.74 5.70
N LEU A 374 -7.43 11.20 6.53
CA LEU A 374 -8.66 11.91 6.92
C LEU A 374 -8.34 13.21 7.69
N ALA A 375 -7.34 13.20 8.59
CA ALA A 375 -6.97 14.40 9.32
C ALA A 375 -6.28 15.47 8.45
N LYS A 376 -5.49 15.08 7.45
CA LYS A 376 -4.62 16.01 6.71
C LYS A 376 -5.03 16.28 5.25
N ARG A 377 -5.75 15.35 4.63
CA ARG A 377 -6.07 15.31 3.19
C ARG A 377 -7.47 14.74 2.95
N SER A 378 -8.45 15.19 3.74
CA SER A 378 -9.84 14.78 3.51
C SER A 378 -10.33 15.22 2.13
N PRO A 379 -11.10 14.37 1.44
CA PRO A 379 -11.73 14.73 0.16
C PRO A 379 -12.79 15.82 0.34
N LYS A 380 -13.20 16.46 -0.77
CA LYS A 380 -14.24 17.50 -0.76
C LYS A 380 -15.59 16.92 -0.33
N THR A 381 -15.98 15.79 -0.91
CA THR A 381 -17.15 15.03 -0.47
C THR A 381 -16.84 14.36 0.85
N ALA A 382 -17.68 14.58 1.86
CA ALA A 382 -17.54 13.97 3.17
C ALA A 382 -17.50 12.44 3.06
N LEU A 383 -16.75 11.81 3.96
CA LEU A 383 -16.66 10.35 4.06
C LEU A 383 -17.07 9.89 5.44
N LYS A 384 -17.88 8.83 5.49
CA LYS A 384 -18.14 8.05 6.70
C LYS A 384 -17.23 6.82 6.67
N LYS A 385 -16.27 6.75 7.59
CA LYS A 385 -15.31 5.64 7.70
C LYS A 385 -15.29 5.09 9.11
N ARG A 386 -14.87 3.83 9.25
CA ARG A 386 -14.78 3.13 10.54
C ARG A 386 -13.56 3.55 11.36
N VAL A 387 -12.84 4.56 10.88
CA VAL A 387 -11.60 5.06 11.44
C VAL A 387 -11.72 6.56 11.63
N ALA A 388 -11.53 7.03 12.86
CA ALA A 388 -11.53 8.45 13.17
C ALA A 388 -10.26 9.16 12.62
N PRO A 389 -10.34 10.45 12.25
CA PRO A 389 -9.17 11.24 11.88
C PRO A 389 -8.18 11.36 13.04
N ARG A 390 -6.89 11.10 12.79
CA ARG A 390 -5.82 11.17 13.79
C ARG A 390 -4.53 11.72 13.18
N TYR A 391 -3.71 12.42 13.96
CA TYR A 391 -2.50 13.06 13.45
C TYR A 391 -1.37 13.11 14.48
N ARG A 392 -1.61 13.69 15.65
CA ARG A 392 -0.56 13.97 16.65
C ARG A 392 0.00 12.69 17.30
N ASP A 393 -0.83 11.68 17.46
CA ASP A 393 -0.54 10.35 17.99
C ASP A 393 0.19 9.42 17.00
N ILE A 394 0.33 9.83 15.73
CA ILE A 394 1.03 9.05 14.71
C ILE A 394 2.50 9.50 14.65
N PRO A 395 3.47 8.56 14.79
CA PRO A 395 4.89 8.89 14.71
C PRO A 395 5.25 9.65 13.43
N LEU A 396 6.15 10.64 13.53
CA LEU A 396 6.53 11.50 12.41
C LEU A 396 7.03 10.70 11.19
N SER A 397 7.84 9.66 11.40
CA SER A 397 8.33 8.77 10.34
C SER A 397 7.18 8.09 9.57
N ARG A 398 6.14 7.65 10.29
CA ARG A 398 4.93 7.06 9.67
C ARG A 398 4.11 8.11 8.93
N ARG A 399 3.95 9.30 9.49
CA ARG A 399 3.28 10.43 8.82
C ARG A 399 3.97 10.80 7.50
N ILE A 400 5.30 10.90 7.51
CA ILE A 400 6.09 11.13 6.29
C ILE A 400 5.85 10.01 5.27
N GLY A 401 5.92 8.75 5.71
CA GLY A 401 5.65 7.59 4.86
C GLY A 401 4.25 7.59 4.22
N TYR A 402 3.20 7.87 5.01
CA TYR A 402 1.83 7.96 4.52
C TYR A 402 1.63 9.14 3.56
N GLY A 403 2.21 10.31 3.89
CA GLY A 403 2.18 11.48 3.02
C GLY A 403 2.88 11.25 1.69
N LEU A 404 4.05 10.60 1.71
CA LEU A 404 4.81 10.25 0.53
C LEU A 404 4.07 9.23 -0.35
N ARG A 405 3.52 8.17 0.25
CA ARG A 405 2.70 7.17 -0.47
C ARG A 405 1.51 7.81 -1.19
N TYR A 406 0.79 8.72 -0.53
CA TYR A 406 -0.29 9.48 -1.18
C TYR A 406 0.24 10.34 -2.32
N SER A 407 1.35 11.06 -2.09
CA SER A 407 1.95 11.90 -3.13
C SER A 407 2.37 11.08 -4.35
N ILE A 408 2.96 9.91 -4.15
CA ILE A 408 3.33 8.98 -5.23
C ILE A 408 2.08 8.56 -6.01
N SER A 409 1.01 8.12 -5.34
CA SER A 409 -0.21 7.68 -6.04
C SER A 409 -0.85 8.80 -6.87
N PHE A 410 -0.79 10.04 -6.36
CA PHE A 410 -1.33 11.21 -7.06
C PHE A 410 -0.45 11.63 -8.24
N TRP A 411 0.87 11.71 -8.05
CA TRP A 411 1.77 12.25 -9.05
C TRP A 411 2.18 11.23 -10.11
N SER A 412 2.20 9.92 -9.83
CA SER A 412 2.66 8.92 -10.81
C SER A 412 1.87 8.97 -12.11
N HIS A 413 0.55 9.13 -12.03
CA HIS A 413 -0.32 9.26 -13.20
C HIS A 413 0.00 10.53 -14.01
N LYS A 414 0.18 11.66 -13.33
CA LYS A 414 0.46 12.96 -13.95
C LYS A 414 1.84 13.01 -14.58
N MET A 415 2.84 12.47 -13.89
CA MET A 415 4.22 12.41 -14.37
C MET A 415 4.33 11.48 -15.57
N TYR A 416 3.63 10.35 -15.54
CA TYR A 416 3.55 9.46 -16.70
C TYR A 416 2.89 10.16 -17.89
N LEU A 417 1.71 10.75 -17.70
CA LEU A 417 0.99 11.49 -18.75
C LEU A 417 1.82 12.66 -19.33
N ALA A 418 2.51 13.41 -18.48
CA ALA A 418 3.41 14.47 -18.93
C ALA A 418 4.55 13.90 -19.78
N SER A 419 5.17 12.79 -19.34
CA SER A 419 6.25 12.14 -20.07
C SER A 419 5.80 11.60 -21.44
N THR A 420 4.58 11.07 -21.56
CA THR A 420 4.02 10.60 -22.83
C THR A 420 3.73 11.76 -23.76
N ASN A 421 3.16 12.86 -23.25
CA ASN A 421 2.87 14.05 -24.05
C ASN A 421 4.16 14.71 -24.57
N MET A 422 5.22 14.72 -23.76
CA MET A 422 6.54 15.21 -24.15
C MET A 422 7.32 14.23 -25.04
N LYS A 423 6.83 13.00 -25.24
CA LYS A 423 7.56 11.89 -25.87
C LYS A 423 8.92 11.62 -25.21
N GLN A 424 9.03 11.85 -23.90
CA GLN A 424 10.25 11.68 -23.10
C GLN A 424 10.01 10.68 -21.94
N PRO A 425 9.89 9.37 -22.22
CA PRO A 425 9.60 8.37 -21.20
C PRO A 425 10.65 8.31 -20.07
N ARG A 426 11.90 8.68 -20.38
CA ARG A 426 12.98 8.76 -19.38
C ARG A 426 12.66 9.74 -18.24
N PHE A 427 11.91 10.80 -18.51
CA PHE A 427 11.51 11.77 -17.49
C PHE A 427 10.72 11.12 -16.35
N TYR A 428 9.71 10.32 -16.70
CA TYR A 428 8.94 9.57 -15.71
C TYR A 428 9.80 8.53 -14.99
N LEU A 429 10.63 7.77 -15.72
CA LEU A 429 11.45 6.72 -15.11
C LEU A 429 12.48 7.26 -14.11
N VAL A 430 13.11 8.40 -14.39
CA VAL A 430 14.02 9.05 -13.44
C VAL A 430 13.25 9.50 -12.21
N TRP A 431 12.10 10.16 -12.39
CA TRP A 431 11.26 10.58 -11.28
C TRP A 431 10.81 9.40 -10.41
N ALA A 432 10.33 8.31 -11.02
CA ALA A 432 9.87 7.11 -10.35
C ALA A 432 10.99 6.44 -9.54
N LYS A 433 12.19 6.28 -10.12
CA LYS A 433 13.36 5.72 -9.42
C LYS A 433 13.76 6.58 -8.23
N VAL A 434 13.82 7.90 -8.39
CA VAL A 434 14.22 8.82 -7.31
C VAL A 434 13.20 8.79 -6.18
N ILE A 435 11.91 8.95 -6.48
CA ILE A 435 10.87 8.99 -5.44
C ILE A 435 10.68 7.61 -4.77
N GLY A 436 10.81 6.53 -5.54
CA GLY A 436 10.81 5.15 -5.04
C GLY A 436 11.97 4.89 -4.08
N ALA A 437 13.19 5.28 -4.44
CA ALA A 437 14.35 5.16 -3.55
C ALA A 437 14.21 5.98 -2.26
N VAL A 438 13.64 7.18 -2.34
CA VAL A 438 13.30 8.00 -1.16
C VAL A 438 12.28 7.28 -0.29
N TYR A 439 11.20 6.75 -0.88
CA TYR A 439 10.18 5.99 -0.17
C TYR A 439 10.77 4.77 0.56
N GLN A 440 11.57 3.97 -0.15
CA GLN A 440 12.19 2.77 0.41
C GLN A 440 13.13 3.10 1.58
N LYS A 441 13.93 4.17 1.46
CA LYS A 441 14.80 4.63 2.56
C LYS A 441 14.01 5.04 3.80
N ILE A 442 12.88 5.73 3.63
CA ILE A 442 12.03 6.17 4.74
C ILE A 442 11.32 4.99 5.41
N ILE A 443 10.79 4.05 4.61
CA ILE A 443 9.92 2.98 5.09
C ILE A 443 10.72 1.77 5.60
N TYR A 444 11.70 1.31 4.83
CA TYR A 444 12.43 0.06 5.10
C TYR A 444 13.76 0.30 5.83
N HIS A 445 14.38 1.47 5.67
CA HIS A 445 15.62 1.84 6.36
C HIS A 445 15.38 2.86 7.48
N ARG A 446 14.42 2.56 8.37
CA ARG A 446 14.02 3.40 9.53
C ARG A 446 15.20 3.88 10.38
N VAL A 447 16.26 3.07 10.47
CA VAL A 447 17.50 3.39 11.18
C VAL A 447 18.10 4.68 10.63
N MET A 448 18.13 4.89 9.31
CA MET A 448 18.81 6.05 8.71
C MET A 448 18.13 7.38 9.06
N LEU A 449 16.80 7.44 9.03
CA LEU A 449 16.06 8.67 9.36
C LEU A 449 16.11 8.95 10.87
N ALA A 450 15.99 7.92 11.70
CA ALA A 450 16.17 8.04 13.15
C ALA A 450 17.59 8.49 13.51
N THR A 451 18.61 7.93 12.85
CA THR A 451 20.02 8.32 13.02
C THR A 451 20.30 9.73 12.51
N VAL A 452 19.70 10.17 11.40
CA VAL A 452 19.86 11.55 10.91
C VAL A 452 19.20 12.54 11.86
N LEU A 453 17.99 12.24 12.35
CA LEU A 453 17.29 13.10 13.32
C LEU A 453 17.99 13.12 14.68
N MET A 454 18.52 11.98 15.15
CA MET A 454 19.36 11.92 16.35
C MET A 454 20.69 12.65 16.14
N GLY A 455 21.30 12.54 14.96
CA GLY A 455 22.52 13.25 14.60
C GLY A 455 22.31 14.77 14.59
N LEU A 456 21.20 15.25 14.04
CA LEU A 456 20.83 16.67 14.07
C LEU A 456 20.52 17.17 15.49
N LYS A 457 19.82 16.37 16.31
CA LYS A 457 19.58 16.68 17.72
C LYS A 457 20.88 16.72 18.54
N GLY A 458 21.77 15.75 18.32
CA GLY A 458 23.09 15.68 18.95
C GLY A 458 23.97 16.85 18.55
N LEU A 459 23.97 17.23 17.26
CA LEU A 459 24.68 18.41 16.75
C LEU A 459 24.14 19.69 17.39
N PHE A 460 22.81 19.84 17.48
CA PHE A 460 22.18 21.00 18.12
C PHE A 460 22.49 21.09 19.61
N LEU A 461 22.40 19.97 20.35
CA LEU A 461 22.72 19.92 21.77
C LEU A 461 24.21 20.23 22.04
N ALA A 462 25.11 19.68 21.22
CA ALA A 462 26.53 19.99 21.30
C ALA A 462 26.82 21.47 21.01
N LEU A 463 26.17 22.05 19.99
CA LEU A 463 26.29 23.48 19.68
C LEU A 463 25.82 24.35 20.84
N MET A 464 24.65 24.07 21.42
CA MET A 464 24.10 24.82 22.56
C MET A 464 24.97 24.70 23.81
N THR A 465 25.49 23.50 24.09
CA THR A 465 26.38 23.26 25.23
C THR A 465 27.70 24.01 25.03
N ASN A 466 28.25 24.01 23.82
CA ASN A 466 29.49 24.72 23.50
C ASN A 466 29.33 26.24 23.56
N VAL A 467 28.19 26.78 23.12
CA VAL A 467 27.86 28.20 23.29
C VAL A 467 27.74 28.55 24.78
N ALA A 468 27.04 27.74 25.57
CA ALA A 468 26.87 27.98 27.01
C ALA A 468 28.20 27.93 27.78
N ILE A 469 29.05 26.93 27.50
CA ILE A 469 30.37 26.83 28.13
C ILE A 469 31.29 27.98 27.69
N SER A 470 31.27 28.34 26.40
CA SER A 470 32.06 29.48 25.91
C SER A 470 31.63 30.78 26.60
N LEU A 471 30.33 31.03 26.74
CA LEU A 471 29.81 32.19 27.47
C LEU A 471 30.20 32.15 28.96
N PHE A 472 30.14 30.98 29.62
CA PHE A 472 30.53 30.84 31.02
C PHE A 472 32.03 31.03 31.25
N LEU A 473 32.89 30.55 30.36
CA LEU A 473 34.35 30.69 30.45
C LEU A 473 34.84 32.08 30.06
N VAL A 474 34.12 32.75 29.15
CA VAL A 474 34.48 34.09 28.65
C VAL A 474 33.89 35.20 29.53
N SER A 475 32.79 34.95 30.23
CA SER A 475 32.15 35.95 31.11
C SER A 475 33.06 36.54 32.20
N PRO A 476 33.96 35.77 32.86
CA PRO A 476 34.91 36.31 33.84
C PRO A 476 36.11 37.04 33.20
N VAL A 477 36.39 36.76 31.92
CA VAL A 477 37.53 37.30 31.16
C VAL A 477 37.16 38.64 30.50
N ILE A 478 35.92 38.79 30.03
CA ILE A 478 35.39 40.06 29.50
C ILE A 478 35.30 41.12 30.59
N SER A 479 35.05 40.74 31.86
CA SER A 479 34.98 41.68 32.97
C SER A 479 36.34 42.16 33.48
N SER A 480 37.46 41.59 33.00
CA SER A 480 38.80 41.86 33.52
C SER A 480 39.84 42.32 32.48
N MET A 481 39.47 42.56 31.21
CA MET A 481 40.44 42.89 30.15
C MET A 481 40.12 44.21 29.44
N GLU A 482 41.11 45.11 29.40
CA GLU A 482 41.19 46.14 28.36
C GLU A 482 41.34 45.48 26.98
N TYR A 483 40.65 46.08 26.01
CA TYR A 483 40.21 45.47 24.76
C TYR A 483 41.37 45.14 23.79
N HIS A 484 41.82 43.89 23.74
CA HIS A 484 42.56 43.36 22.58
C HIS A 484 41.65 42.45 21.74
N SER A 485 41.29 42.94 20.56
CA SER A 485 40.24 42.40 19.68
C SER A 485 40.47 40.96 19.21
N ASP A 486 41.71 40.49 19.09
CA ASP A 486 41.98 39.17 18.49
C ASP A 486 41.74 37.99 19.44
N VAL A 487 41.82 38.19 20.76
CA VAL A 487 41.73 37.08 21.73
C VAL A 487 40.30 36.57 21.89
N GLY A 488 39.31 37.47 21.83
CA GLY A 488 37.88 37.10 21.93
C GLY A 488 37.39 36.27 20.74
N TYR A 489 37.84 36.60 19.53
CA TYR A 489 37.51 35.83 18.32
C TYR A 489 38.11 34.43 18.34
N HIS A 490 39.33 34.27 18.86
CA HIS A 490 39.94 32.94 18.99
C HIS A 490 39.32 32.12 20.12
N ALA A 491 38.95 32.75 21.24
CA ALA A 491 38.33 32.08 22.37
C ALA A 491 36.96 31.46 22.02
N VAL A 492 36.16 32.14 21.20
CA VAL A 492 34.79 31.72 20.83
C VAL A 492 34.74 31.04 19.45
N GLY A 493 35.52 31.52 18.48
CA GLY A 493 35.46 31.06 17.09
C GLY A 493 36.07 29.67 16.87
N TYR A 494 37.19 29.35 17.52
CA TYR A 494 37.83 28.04 17.36
C TYR A 494 36.99 26.88 17.90
N PRO A 495 36.40 26.94 19.11
CA PRO A 495 35.48 25.89 19.59
C PRO A 495 34.28 25.65 18.67
N ILE A 496 33.68 26.72 18.14
CA ILE A 496 32.52 26.64 17.24
C ILE A 496 32.92 25.97 15.91
N MET A 497 34.03 26.40 15.30
CA MET A 497 34.57 25.79 14.09
C MET A 497 34.93 24.32 14.30
N LEU A 498 35.57 23.99 15.43
CA LEU A 498 35.91 22.61 15.79
C LEU A 498 34.66 21.73 15.91
N SER A 499 33.59 22.26 16.49
CA SER A 499 32.29 21.60 16.63
C SER A 499 31.62 21.34 15.29
N LEU A 500 31.67 22.32 14.38
CA LEU A 500 31.03 22.26 13.06
C LEU A 500 31.68 21.26 12.11
N PHE A 501 32.99 20.98 12.25
CA PHE A 501 33.71 20.07 11.37
C PHE A 501 33.97 18.69 11.98
N LEU A 502 34.34 18.59 13.25
CA LEU A 502 34.69 17.30 13.87
C LEU A 502 33.47 16.44 14.17
N ILE A 503 32.35 17.03 14.61
CA ILE A 503 31.16 16.26 14.99
C ILE A 503 30.55 15.57 13.75
N PRO A 504 30.37 16.24 12.59
CA PRO A 504 29.92 15.56 11.37
C PRO A 504 30.90 14.49 10.86
N ALA A 505 32.22 14.74 10.96
CA ALA A 505 33.24 13.76 10.55
C ALA A 505 33.24 12.51 11.46
N PHE A 506 33.03 12.69 12.77
CA PHE A 506 32.92 11.63 13.76
C PHE A 506 31.61 10.82 13.61
N ILE A 507 30.50 11.47 13.27
CA ILE A 507 29.21 10.82 12.94
C ILE A 507 29.29 10.06 11.60
N ALA A 508 30.01 10.60 10.60
CA ALA A 508 30.17 9.95 9.31
C ALA A 508 31.03 8.66 9.40
N THR A 509 32.01 8.63 10.31
CA THR A 509 32.93 7.50 10.50
C THR A 509 32.36 6.39 11.37
N THR A 510 31.54 6.70 12.38
CA THR A 510 30.77 5.72 13.19
C THR A 510 29.74 4.91 12.38
N LYS A 511 29.43 5.35 11.14
CA LYS A 511 28.53 4.68 10.19
C LYS A 511 29.10 3.37 9.63
N LYS A 512 30.43 3.16 9.65
CA LYS A 512 31.06 1.87 9.34
C LYS A 512 31.18 1.07 10.63
N ARG A 513 30.57 -0.11 10.65
CA ARG A 513 30.33 -1.01 11.79
C ARG A 513 31.60 -1.60 12.44
N LEU A 514 32.63 -0.80 12.68
CA LEU A 514 33.87 -1.22 13.34
C LEU A 514 33.74 -1.02 14.86
N LYS A 515 33.14 -2.00 15.53
CA LYS A 515 33.30 -2.21 16.97
C LYS A 515 34.71 -2.76 17.22
N SER A 516 35.73 -1.93 17.13
CA SER A 516 37.10 -2.38 17.37
C SER A 516 37.82 -1.38 18.28
N VAL A 517 38.59 -1.91 19.23
CA VAL A 517 39.42 -1.17 20.21
C VAL A 517 40.35 -0.15 19.53
N TYR A 518 40.70 -0.37 18.26
CA TYR A 518 41.49 0.55 17.45
C TYR A 518 40.75 1.88 17.14
N PHE A 519 39.41 1.91 17.23
CA PHE A 519 38.61 3.12 17.00
C PHE A 519 38.63 4.06 18.22
N ASP A 520 38.54 3.51 19.43
CA ASP A 520 38.70 4.29 20.66
C ASP A 520 40.12 4.87 20.73
N LEU A 521 41.14 4.10 20.32
CA LEU A 521 42.52 4.57 20.18
C LEU A 521 42.69 5.69 19.13
N PHE A 522 42.01 5.63 17.98
CA PHE A 522 42.08 6.67 16.96
C PHE A 522 41.40 7.97 17.41
N GLY A 523 40.21 7.87 18.03
CA GLY A 523 39.53 9.03 18.63
C GLY A 523 40.37 9.68 19.73
N ILE A 524 40.97 8.89 20.62
CA ILE A 524 41.89 9.38 21.67
C ILE A 524 43.15 10.00 21.06
N SER A 525 43.71 9.42 19.99
CA SER A 525 44.94 9.92 19.34
C SER A 525 44.72 11.24 18.61
N LEU A 526 43.61 11.37 17.87
CA LEU A 526 43.27 12.62 17.17
C LEU A 526 42.94 13.75 18.14
N THR A 527 42.24 13.41 19.23
CA THR A 527 41.92 14.36 20.31
C THR A 527 43.19 14.81 21.04
N SER A 528 44.08 13.87 21.36
CA SER A 528 45.38 14.16 22.00
C SER A 528 46.29 15.00 21.10
N ALA A 529 46.34 14.70 19.79
CA ALA A 529 47.12 15.48 18.83
C ALA A 529 46.61 16.91 18.68
N MET A 530 45.29 17.11 18.76
CA MET A 530 44.66 18.44 18.70
C MET A 530 44.83 19.23 20.00
N ILE A 531 44.77 18.57 21.16
CA ILE A 531 45.12 19.17 22.46
C ILE A 531 46.59 19.61 22.44
N LEU A 532 47.50 18.76 21.96
CA LEU A 532 48.91 19.09 21.79
C LEU A 532 49.11 20.25 20.80
N LEU A 533 48.37 20.30 19.69
CA LEU A 533 48.45 21.39 18.72
C LEU A 533 47.92 22.72 19.28
N ALA A 534 46.87 22.66 20.11
CA ALA A 534 46.31 23.83 20.80
C ALA A 534 47.27 24.34 21.88
N ILE A 535 47.82 23.43 22.71
CA ILE A 535 48.87 23.74 23.70
C ILE A 535 50.11 24.33 23.00
N TYR A 536 50.52 23.75 21.87
CA TYR A 536 51.71 24.18 21.13
C TYR A 536 51.54 25.55 20.46
N LYS A 537 50.33 25.87 19.97
CA LYS A 537 50.06 27.15 19.29
C LYS A 537 49.60 28.28 20.21
N SER A 538 49.07 27.96 21.39
CA SER A 538 48.65 28.98 22.35
C SER A 538 49.63 28.98 23.53
N ALA A 539 50.59 29.90 23.53
CA ALA A 539 51.30 30.31 24.75
C ALA A 539 50.31 31.08 25.67
N SER A 540 49.21 30.42 26.02
CA SER A 540 48.01 31.02 26.59
C SER A 540 47.67 30.28 27.88
N PRO A 541 47.41 31.00 28.98
CA PRO A 541 47.07 30.41 30.28
C PRO A 541 45.78 29.56 30.24
N TYR A 542 45.06 29.56 29.13
CA TYR A 542 43.78 28.88 28.96
C TYR A 542 43.89 27.45 28.39
N ALA A 543 45.10 26.96 28.09
CA ALA A 543 45.31 25.62 27.53
C ALA A 543 44.73 24.48 28.42
N GLY A 544 44.75 24.65 29.74
CA GLY A 544 44.13 23.73 30.69
C GLY A 544 42.59 23.69 30.58
N LEU A 545 41.94 24.85 30.41
CA LEU A 545 40.50 24.94 30.22
C LEU A 545 40.04 24.35 28.88
N TYR A 546 40.82 24.55 27.81
CA TYR A 546 40.57 23.90 26.52
C TYR A 546 40.69 22.37 26.61
N SER A 547 41.66 21.87 27.36
CA SER A 547 41.84 20.42 27.56
C SER A 547 40.64 19.81 28.31
N ILE A 548 40.17 20.46 29.37
CA ILE A 548 38.97 20.06 30.12
C ILE A 548 37.72 20.10 29.22
N PHE A 549 37.58 21.15 28.39
CA PHE A 549 36.47 21.31 27.45
C PHE A 549 36.39 20.18 26.41
N VAL A 550 37.54 19.83 25.83
CA VAL A 550 37.64 18.75 24.83
C VAL A 550 37.33 17.39 25.45
N VAL A 551 37.89 17.09 26.63
CA VAL A 551 37.63 15.82 27.35
C VAL A 551 36.16 15.69 27.74
N THR A 552 35.55 16.76 28.24
CA THR A 552 34.13 16.76 28.65
C THR A 552 33.20 16.52 27.46
N ASN A 553 33.48 17.14 26.30
CA ASN A 553 32.72 16.92 25.06
C ASN A 553 32.81 15.46 24.58
N VAL A 554 34.01 14.85 24.62
CA VAL A 554 34.20 13.44 24.22
C VAL A 554 33.41 12.50 25.13
N ILE A 555 33.40 12.74 26.45
CA ILE A 555 32.66 11.93 27.42
C ILE A 555 31.13 12.04 27.19
N LEU A 556 30.62 13.26 26.98
CA LEU A 556 29.19 13.50 26.74
C LEU A 556 28.72 12.86 25.44
N ILE A 557 29.47 13.00 24.35
CA ILE A 557 29.16 12.39 23.05
C ILE A 557 29.21 10.85 23.16
N SER A 558 30.21 10.30 23.85
CA SER A 558 30.33 8.85 24.08
C SER A 558 29.16 8.28 24.89
N ARG A 559 28.70 8.99 25.93
CA ARG A 559 27.53 8.57 26.72
C ARG A 559 26.22 8.68 25.95
N PHE A 560 26.04 9.71 25.14
CA PHE A 560 24.83 9.90 24.33
C PHE A 560 24.69 8.82 23.24
N LEU A 561 25.79 8.38 22.64
CA LEU A 561 25.82 7.35 21.59
C LEU A 561 25.70 5.91 22.13
N LYS A 562 25.86 5.68 23.44
CA LYS A 562 25.70 4.36 24.08
C LYS A 562 24.25 4.03 24.46
N GLN A 563 23.29 4.94 24.32
CA GLN A 563 21.89 4.63 24.60
C GLN A 563 21.29 3.75 23.49
N PRO A 564 20.59 2.65 23.84
CA PRO A 564 19.96 1.80 22.84
C PRO A 564 18.86 2.56 22.09
N VAL A 565 18.81 2.32 20.78
CA VAL A 565 17.77 2.84 19.90
C VAL A 565 16.46 2.11 20.19
N SER A 566 15.50 2.78 20.84
CA SER A 566 14.11 2.32 20.95
C SER A 566 13.28 2.73 19.74
#